data_AF-A0AAU3D3W5-F1
#
_entry.id   AF-A0AAU3D3W5-F1
#
_cell.length_a   1.000
_cell.length_b   1.000
_cell.length_c   1.000
_cell.angle_alpha   90.00
_cell.angle_beta   90.00
_cell.angle_gamma   90.00
#
_symmetry.space_group_name_H-M   'P 1'
#
loop_
_entity.id
_entity.type
_entity.pdbx_description
1 polymer ?
#
loop_
_entity_poly.entity_id
_entity_poly.type
_entity_poly.pdbx_seq_one_letter_code
_entity_poly.pdbx_strand_id
1 'polypeptide(L)'
;MSTDPAHHDDHQEQLLVPLAAEDVAALGSDGEQLAALFAASLHGLALLRAGGASAAELAAAIEGTTGLLERLEAVRDASLRQPAAKDVSHADLAKAMHLESRATAQSRRRTLLKKPVGNLERWATGSTD
;
A
#
# COMPACT_ATOMS: atom_id res chain seq x y z
N MET A 1 -12.04 -38.30 37.24
CA MET A 1 -12.98 -37.20 36.93
C MET A 1 -12.18 -36.08 36.29
N SER A 2 -12.79 -35.43 35.30
CA SER A 2 -12.17 -34.72 34.17
C SER A 2 -11.09 -33.69 34.49
N THR A 3 -9.98 -33.79 33.75
CA THR A 3 -9.17 -32.64 33.37
C THR A 3 -9.92 -31.92 32.24
N ASP A 4 -10.56 -30.81 32.56
CA ASP A 4 -11.09 -29.89 31.56
C ASP A 4 -9.89 -29.27 30.82
N PRO A 5 -9.76 -29.41 29.49
CA PRO A 5 -8.69 -28.74 28.78
C PRO A 5 -9.05 -27.26 28.73
N ALA A 6 -8.27 -26.45 29.44
CA ALA A 6 -8.30 -25.00 29.32
C ALA A 6 -8.26 -24.65 27.84
N HIS A 7 -9.42 -24.29 27.27
CA HIS A 7 -9.49 -23.61 25.99
C HIS A 7 -8.73 -22.32 26.21
N HIS A 8 -7.48 -22.30 25.74
CA HIS A 8 -6.84 -21.04 25.46
C HIS A 8 -7.70 -20.45 24.36
N ASP A 9 -8.58 -19.53 24.74
CA ASP A 9 -9.09 -18.53 23.82
C ASP A 9 -7.86 -17.76 23.33
N ASP A 10 -7.18 -18.34 22.34
CA ASP A 10 -6.36 -17.62 21.39
C ASP A 10 -7.34 -16.67 20.71
N HIS A 11 -7.57 -15.53 21.34
CA HIS A 11 -8.03 -14.35 20.67
C HIS A 11 -6.94 -14.05 19.63
N GLN A 12 -7.05 -14.67 18.45
CA GLN A 12 -6.47 -14.14 17.24
C GLN A 12 -7.12 -12.78 17.07
N GLU A 13 -6.55 -11.75 17.69
CA GLU A 13 -6.92 -10.36 17.45
C GLU A 13 -6.72 -10.14 15.96
N GLN A 14 -7.81 -10.21 15.20
CA GLN A 14 -7.78 -9.88 13.80
C GLN A 14 -7.39 -8.41 13.72
N LEU A 15 -6.31 -8.12 13.00
CA LEU A 15 -5.93 -6.75 12.71
C LEU A 15 -6.96 -6.17 11.74
N LEU A 16 -7.98 -5.51 12.30
CA LEU A 16 -9.03 -4.84 11.54
C LEU A 16 -8.60 -3.39 11.28
N VAL A 17 -8.64 -2.98 10.01
CA VAL A 17 -8.51 -1.58 9.60
C VAL A 17 -9.89 -1.06 9.28
N PRO A 18 -10.56 -0.33 10.21
CA PRO A 18 -11.89 0.19 9.95
C PRO A 18 -11.84 1.29 8.88
N LEU A 19 -12.68 1.15 7.86
CA LEU A 19 -12.86 2.15 6.80
C LEU A 19 -14.28 2.72 6.87
N ALA A 20 -14.45 3.97 6.44
CA ALA A 20 -15.78 4.55 6.30
C ALA A 20 -16.54 3.87 5.15
N ALA A 21 -17.87 3.85 5.22
CA ALA A 21 -18.70 3.22 4.18
C ALA A 21 -18.47 3.82 2.79
N GLU A 22 -18.20 5.13 2.72
CA GLU A 22 -17.85 5.84 1.49
C GLU A 22 -16.51 5.39 0.90
N ASP A 23 -15.50 5.14 1.73
CA ASP A 23 -14.21 4.62 1.29
C ASP A 23 -14.34 3.19 0.77
N VAL A 24 -15.11 2.35 1.46
CA VAL A 24 -15.40 0.97 1.02
C VAL A 24 -16.09 0.97 -0.34
N ALA A 25 -17.08 1.85 -0.53
CA ALA A 25 -17.77 1.99 -1.80
C ALA A 25 -16.85 2.50 -2.92
N ALA A 26 -15.94 3.44 -2.62
CA ALA A 26 -14.99 3.97 -3.57
C ALA A 26 -13.90 2.96 -3.99
N LEU A 27 -13.46 2.12 -3.05
CA LEU A 27 -12.41 1.12 -3.30
C LEU A 27 -12.93 -0.14 -4.00
N GLY A 28 -14.16 -0.58 -3.70
CA GLY A 28 -14.72 -1.81 -4.24
C GLY A 28 -13.75 -3.01 -4.12
N SER A 29 -13.64 -3.81 -5.19
CA SER A 29 -12.75 -4.98 -5.25
C SER A 29 -11.25 -4.63 -5.26
N ASP A 30 -10.89 -3.38 -5.54
CA ASP A 30 -9.49 -2.95 -5.51
C ASP A 30 -8.97 -2.83 -4.07
N GLY A 31 -9.86 -2.49 -3.13
CA GLY A 31 -9.57 -2.51 -1.71
C GLY A 31 -9.22 -3.90 -1.20
N GLU A 32 -9.96 -4.92 -1.63
CA GLU A 32 -9.70 -6.33 -1.26
C GLU A 32 -8.34 -6.81 -1.79
N GLN A 33 -8.01 -6.48 -3.04
CA GLN A 33 -6.72 -6.82 -3.64
C GLN A 33 -5.55 -6.16 -2.88
N LEU A 34 -5.67 -4.88 -2.53
CA LEU A 34 -4.63 -4.18 -1.79
C LEU A 34 -4.49 -4.73 -0.37
N ALA A 35 -5.61 -5.06 0.29
CA ALA A 35 -5.60 -5.70 1.61
C ALA A 35 -4.90 -7.07 1.58
N ALA A 36 -5.13 -7.87 0.54
CA ALA A 36 -4.44 -9.15 0.36
C ALA A 36 -2.91 -8.99 0.22
N LEU A 37 -2.46 -7.98 -0.53
CA LEU A 37 -1.03 -7.68 -0.69
C LEU A 37 -0.38 -7.20 0.63
N PHE A 38 -1.10 -6.38 1.41
CA PHE A 38 -0.68 -6.01 2.76
C PHE A 38 -0.60 -7.22 3.68
N ALA A 39 -1.61 -8.09 3.66
CA ALA A 39 -1.63 -9.32 4.47
C ALA A 39 -0.46 -10.25 4.12
N ALA A 40 -0.15 -10.44 2.83
CA ALA A 40 1.00 -11.22 2.38
C ALA A 40 2.33 -10.63 2.87
N SER A 41 2.45 -9.30 2.83
CA SER A 41 3.64 -8.58 3.32
C SER A 41 3.82 -8.74 4.84
N LEU A 42 2.74 -8.61 5.61
CA LEU A 42 2.75 -8.80 7.06
C LEU A 42 3.07 -10.25 7.45
N HIS A 43 2.51 -11.22 6.72
CA HIS A 43 2.79 -12.63 6.92
C HIS A 43 4.27 -12.95 6.65
N GLY A 44 4.85 -12.46 5.55
CA GLY A 44 6.27 -12.59 5.26
C GLY A 44 7.16 -12.03 6.37
N LEU A 45 6.83 -10.86 6.91
CA LEU A 45 7.54 -10.26 8.04
C LEU A 45 7.48 -11.14 9.29
N ALA A 46 6.31 -11.73 9.59
CA ALA A 46 6.15 -12.63 10.72
C ALA A 46 7.00 -13.89 10.57
N LEU A 47 6.98 -14.52 9.39
CA LEU A 47 7.80 -15.71 9.09
C LEU A 47 9.30 -15.44 9.20
N LEU A 48 9.76 -14.29 8.69
CA LEU A 48 11.16 -13.87 8.80
C LEU A 48 11.57 -13.67 10.27
N ARG A 49 10.70 -13.08 11.10
CA ARG A 49 10.95 -12.89 12.53
C ARG A 49 10.93 -14.20 13.32
N ALA A 50 10.12 -15.16 12.91
CA ALA A 50 10.07 -16.50 13.51
C ALA A 50 11.23 -17.41 13.07
N GLY A 51 11.96 -17.05 12.00
CA GLY A 51 13.11 -17.80 11.50
C GLY A 51 12.76 -19.12 10.78
N GLY A 52 11.51 -19.29 10.34
CA GLY A 52 10.98 -20.55 9.83
C GLY A 52 10.46 -20.53 8.39
N ALA A 53 10.69 -19.45 7.63
CA ALA A 53 10.13 -19.30 6.29
C ALA A 53 10.70 -20.33 5.30
N SER A 54 9.82 -21.09 4.67
CA SER A 54 10.14 -21.92 3.50
C SER A 54 10.41 -21.05 2.26
N ALA A 55 11.04 -21.64 1.23
CA ALA A 55 11.31 -20.94 -0.03
C ALA A 55 10.02 -20.47 -0.73
N ALA A 56 8.94 -21.25 -0.66
CA ALA A 56 7.65 -20.90 -1.25
C ALA A 56 7.01 -19.71 -0.53
N GLU A 57 7.06 -19.68 0.80
CA GLU A 57 6.54 -18.56 1.58
C GLU A 57 7.36 -17.28 1.36
N LEU A 58 8.68 -17.40 1.23
CA LEU A 58 9.54 -16.27 0.87
C LEU A 58 9.21 -15.73 -0.53
N ALA A 59 8.98 -16.60 -1.52
CA ALA A 59 8.59 -16.18 -2.86
C ALA A 59 7.25 -15.42 -2.85
N ALA A 60 6.25 -15.94 -2.13
CA ALA A 60 4.94 -15.28 -1.99
C ALA A 60 5.05 -13.92 -1.28
N ALA A 61 5.89 -13.80 -0.25
CA ALA A 61 6.14 -12.53 0.42
C ALA A 61 6.82 -11.51 -0.51
N ILE A 62 7.77 -11.94 -1.33
CA ILE A 62 8.44 -11.06 -2.32
C ILE A 62 7.44 -10.59 -3.38
N GLU A 63 6.61 -11.48 -3.91
CA GLU A 63 5.57 -11.13 -4.89
C GLU A 63 4.57 -10.13 -4.30
N GLY A 64 4.05 -10.42 -3.10
CA GLY A 64 3.09 -9.55 -2.42
C GLY A 64 3.65 -8.16 -2.11
N THR A 65 4.88 -8.09 -1.60
CA THR A 65 5.55 -6.80 -1.31
C THR A 65 5.87 -6.01 -2.57
N THR A 66 6.25 -6.69 -3.67
CA THR A 66 6.50 -6.04 -4.97
C THR A 66 5.21 -5.45 -5.53
N GLY A 67 4.14 -6.25 -5.61
CA GLY A 67 2.84 -5.79 -6.10
C GLY A 67 2.21 -4.70 -5.22
N LEU A 68 2.50 -4.70 -3.91
CA LEU A 68 2.11 -3.63 -3.00
C LEU A 68 2.87 -2.33 -3.31
N LEU A 69 4.20 -2.40 -3.45
CA LEU A 69 5.02 -1.23 -3.73
C LEU A 69 4.59 -0.55 -5.04
N GLU A 70 4.37 -1.31 -6.10
CA GLU A 70 3.92 -0.78 -7.39
C GLU A 70 2.57 -0.04 -7.28
N ARG A 71 1.62 -0.58 -6.50
CA ARG A 71 0.31 0.07 -6.26
C ARG A 71 0.45 1.34 -5.42
N LEU A 72 1.29 1.34 -4.40
CA LEU A 72 1.57 2.53 -3.58
C LEU A 72 2.26 3.64 -4.39
N GLU A 73 3.19 3.26 -5.27
CA GLU A 73 3.82 4.20 -6.19
C GLU A 73 2.81 4.79 -7.17
N ALA A 74 1.90 3.98 -7.69
CA ALA A 74 0.84 4.46 -8.57
C ALA A 74 -0.13 5.41 -7.87
N VAL A 75 -0.53 5.14 -6.62
CA VAL A 75 -1.34 6.07 -5.81
C VAL A 75 -0.63 7.40 -5.61
N ARG A 76 0.68 7.36 -5.28
CA ARG A 76 1.50 8.56 -5.13
C ARG A 76 1.57 9.35 -6.43
N ASP A 77 1.85 8.69 -7.55
CA ASP A 77 2.03 9.34 -8.84
C ASP A 77 0.70 9.94 -9.34
N ALA A 78 -0.41 9.22 -9.19
CA ALA A 78 -1.76 9.72 -9.43
C ALA A 78 -2.08 10.94 -8.55
N SER A 79 -1.73 10.89 -7.27
CA SER A 79 -1.93 12.02 -6.34
C SER A 79 -1.20 13.28 -6.80
N LEU A 80 0.02 13.15 -7.33
CA LEU A 80 0.81 14.28 -7.83
C LEU A 80 0.26 14.89 -9.13
N ARG A 81 -0.58 14.15 -9.85
CA ARG A 81 -1.28 14.59 -11.06
C ARG A 81 -2.64 15.25 -10.77
N GLN A 82 -3.21 15.06 -9.58
CA GLN A 82 -4.49 15.67 -9.21
C GLN A 82 -4.43 17.20 -9.33
N PRO A 83 -5.52 17.86 -9.77
CA PRO A 83 -5.57 19.31 -9.89
C PRO A 83 -5.17 20.02 -8.59
N ALA A 84 -5.67 19.56 -7.44
CA ALA A 84 -5.36 20.11 -6.11
C ALA A 84 -3.87 20.03 -5.75
N ALA A 85 -3.11 19.08 -6.30
CA ALA A 85 -1.67 19.00 -6.06
C ALA A 85 -0.91 20.19 -6.68
N LYS A 86 -1.48 20.92 -7.64
CA LYS A 86 -0.86 22.12 -8.25
C LYS A 86 -0.61 23.22 -7.22
N ASP A 87 -1.45 23.30 -6.20
CA ASP A 87 -1.39 24.33 -5.17
C ASP A 87 -0.46 23.96 -4.00
N VAL A 88 0.03 22.73 -3.96
CA VAL A 88 0.99 22.27 -2.94
C VAL A 88 2.34 22.93 -3.17
N SER A 89 2.87 23.58 -2.13
CA SER A 89 4.18 24.24 -2.20
C SER A 89 5.31 23.23 -2.44
N HIS A 90 6.41 23.66 -3.09
CA HIS A 90 7.57 22.78 -3.28
C HIS A 90 8.24 22.37 -1.95
N ALA A 91 8.05 23.13 -0.87
CA ALA A 91 8.55 22.78 0.45
C ALA A 91 7.72 21.65 1.07
N ASP A 92 6.40 21.74 0.99
CA ASP A 92 5.50 20.69 1.47
C ASP A 92 5.65 19.41 0.64
N LEU A 93 5.81 19.56 -0.68
CA LEU A 93 6.10 18.45 -1.57
C LEU A 93 7.44 17.77 -1.21
N ALA A 94 8.50 18.53 -0.94
CA ALA A 94 9.78 17.97 -0.53
C ALA A 94 9.65 17.22 0.81
N LYS A 95 8.92 17.78 1.77
CA LYS A 95 8.63 17.11 3.05
C LYS A 95 7.86 15.80 2.84
N ALA A 96 6.79 15.83 2.04
CA ALA A 96 5.97 14.64 1.74
C ALA A 96 6.75 13.55 1.00
N MET A 97 7.72 13.93 0.17
CA MET A 97 8.59 13.00 -0.57
C MET A 97 9.84 12.58 0.21
N HIS A 98 10.00 13.02 1.46
CA HIS A 98 11.21 12.83 2.27
C HIS A 98 12.50 13.28 1.56
N LEU A 99 12.45 14.48 0.94
CA LEU A 99 13.56 15.10 0.23
C LEU A 99 14.05 16.35 0.95
N GLU A 100 15.37 16.51 1.03
CA GLU A 100 16.00 17.70 1.62
C GLU A 100 15.88 18.94 0.72
N SER A 101 15.71 18.75 -0.59
CA SER A 101 15.73 19.82 -1.59
C SER A 101 14.38 20.03 -2.26
N ARG A 102 13.89 21.27 -2.18
CA ARG A 102 12.70 21.75 -2.92
C ARG A 102 12.87 21.62 -4.43
N ALA A 103 14.09 21.88 -4.93
CA ALA A 103 14.40 21.76 -6.35
C ALA A 103 14.33 20.30 -6.83
N THR A 104 14.77 19.35 -6.00
CA THR A 104 14.65 17.92 -6.32
C THR A 104 13.18 17.49 -6.37
N ALA A 105 12.37 17.93 -5.41
CA ALA A 105 10.93 17.65 -5.39
C ALA A 105 10.22 18.21 -6.64
N GLN A 106 10.48 19.48 -6.97
CA GLN A 106 9.98 20.12 -8.18
C GLN A 106 10.43 19.38 -9.45
N SER A 107 11.71 19.00 -9.53
CA SER A 107 12.28 18.27 -10.67
C SER A 107 11.61 16.91 -10.85
N ARG A 108 11.43 16.14 -9.78
CA ARG A 108 10.75 14.83 -9.82
C ARG A 108 9.30 14.97 -10.27
N ARG A 109 8.55 15.92 -9.73
CA ARG A 109 7.18 16.21 -10.18
C ARG A 109 7.14 16.55 -11.65
N ARG A 110 8.00 17.47 -12.11
CA ARG A 110 8.04 17.86 -13.53
C ARG A 110 8.38 16.68 -14.44
N THR A 111 9.28 15.79 -14.03
CA THR A 111 9.62 14.58 -14.76
C THR A 111 8.43 13.61 -14.82
N LEU A 112 7.73 13.40 -13.70
CA LEU A 112 6.53 12.56 -13.65
C LEU A 112 5.45 13.10 -14.60
N LEU A 113 5.15 14.40 -14.55
CA LEU A 113 4.11 15.02 -15.37
C LEU A 113 4.37 14.93 -16.89
N LYS A 114 5.62 14.67 -17.31
CA LYS A 114 5.98 14.43 -18.72
C LYS A 114 5.79 12.98 -19.16
N LYS A 115 5.64 12.04 -18.22
CA LYS A 115 5.41 10.63 -18.54
C LYS A 115 3.92 10.39 -18.85
N PRO A 116 3.61 9.47 -19.77
CA PRO A 116 2.23 9.01 -19.95
C PRO A 116 1.70 8.40 -18.66
N VAL A 117 0.38 8.45 -18.48
CA VAL A 117 -0.29 7.84 -17.33
C VAL A 117 -0.30 6.32 -17.52
N GLY A 118 0.26 5.59 -16.56
CA GLY A 118 0.32 4.13 -16.59
C GLY A 118 -1.01 3.44 -16.26
N ASN A 119 -1.10 2.13 -16.49
CA ASN A 119 -2.27 1.33 -16.13
C ASN A 119 -2.55 1.35 -14.63
N LEU A 120 -1.50 1.23 -13.80
CA LEU A 120 -1.65 1.28 -12.35
C LEU A 120 -2.05 2.68 -11.85
N GLU A 121 -1.63 3.76 -12.52
CA GLU A 121 -2.09 5.11 -12.16
C GLU A 121 -3.59 5.29 -12.48
N ARG A 122 -4.07 4.70 -13.59
CA ARG A 122 -5.50 4.68 -13.94
C ARG A 122 -6.33 3.85 -12.96
N TRP A 123 -5.81 2.69 -12.56
CA TRP A 123 -6.36 1.89 -11.47
C TRP A 123 -6.50 2.72 -10.19
N ALA A 124 -5.45 3.46 -9.80
CA ALA A 124 -5.45 4.26 -8.58
C ALA A 124 -6.51 5.38 -8.57
N THR A 125 -6.97 5.83 -9.75
CA THR A 125 -8.03 6.85 -9.87
C THR A 125 -9.39 6.27 -10.23
N GLY A 126 -9.55 4.94 -10.25
CA GLY A 126 -10.77 4.26 -10.69
C GLY A 126 -11.17 4.60 -12.13
N SER A 127 -10.22 5.06 -12.95
CA SER A 127 -10.48 5.49 -14.32
C SER A 127 -10.39 4.28 -15.25
N THR A 128 -11.53 3.76 -15.68
CA THR A 128 -11.59 2.79 -16.79
C THR A 128 -11.47 3.52 -18.13
N ASP A 129 -10.80 2.90 -19.10
CA ASP A 129 -10.81 3.37 -20.51
C ASP A 129 -12.23 3.50 -21.07
#